data_AF-A0A960YWE6-F1
#
_entry.id   AF-A0A960YWE6-F1
#
_cell.length_a   1.000
_cell.length_b   1.000
_cell.length_c   1.000
_cell.angle_alpha   90.00
_cell.angle_beta   90.00
_cell.angle_gamma   90.00
#
_symmetry.space_group_name_H-M   'P 1'
#
loop_
_entity.id
_entity.type
_entity.pdbx_description
1 polymer ?
#
loop_
_entity_poly.entity_id
_entity_poly.type
_entity_poly.pdbx_seq_one_letter_code
_entity_poly.pdbx_strand_id
1 'polypeptide(L)'
;QGSTNAYLTTTSFSLSGTCSSVTSKDIDEDGFDDIFVSNTSYAAPPNSNSGQVNIYKGKSTWSGTNSPNTQITGTNNGYKFGSKVSLMDINNDNILDLIVSEPYAVSGAAAGVGRVLIFHNSSSKDFSGISYSSPNLTIQGESAGSNFGSYLLY
;
A
#
# COMPACT_ATOMS: atom_id res chain seq x y z
N GLN A 1 14.17 22.58 -10.33
CA GLN A 1 14.09 21.78 -11.57
C GLN A 1 13.21 20.60 -11.22
N GLY A 2 12.07 20.29 -11.80
CA GLY A 2 11.25 20.86 -12.85
C GLY A 2 10.06 19.92 -12.91
N SER A 3 9.14 20.03 -11.95
CA SER A 3 7.98 19.14 -11.83
C SER A 3 7.00 19.45 -12.96
N THR A 4 7.11 18.70 -14.05
CA THR A 4 6.03 18.59 -15.02
C THR A 4 4.85 17.93 -14.34
N ASN A 5 3.89 18.76 -13.92
CA ASN A 5 2.55 18.31 -13.56
C ASN A 5 1.96 17.57 -14.76
N ALA A 6 2.05 16.25 -14.78
CA ALA A 6 1.35 15.41 -15.73
C ALA A 6 -0.14 15.47 -15.38
N TYR A 7 -0.86 16.42 -15.96
CA TYR A 7 -2.31 16.44 -15.91
C TYR A 7 -2.82 15.15 -16.58
N LEU A 8 -3.44 14.27 -15.78
CA LEU A 8 -4.12 13.07 -16.26
C LEU A 8 -5.26 13.48 -17.21
N THR A 9 -4.97 13.56 -18.51
CA THR A 9 -5.99 13.71 -19.55
C THR A 9 -6.62 12.35 -19.83
N THR A 10 -7.58 11.98 -18.99
CA THR A 10 -8.58 10.91 -19.20
C THR A 10 -8.04 9.59 -19.76
N THR A 11 -7.54 8.74 -18.87
CA THR A 11 -7.45 7.28 -19.12
C THR A 11 -8.19 6.56 -17.99
N SER A 12 -9.09 5.66 -18.36
CA SER A 12 -9.80 4.81 -17.41
C SER A 12 -8.87 3.70 -16.93
N PHE A 13 -8.52 3.71 -15.65
CA PHE A 13 -7.91 2.56 -14.98
C PHE A 13 -9.02 1.59 -14.58
N SER A 14 -9.02 0.39 -15.17
CA SER A 14 -9.90 -0.69 -14.70
C SER A 14 -9.19 -1.42 -13.57
N LEU A 15 -9.60 -1.14 -12.33
CA LEU A 15 -9.17 -1.90 -11.16
C LEU A 15 -10.16 -3.06 -10.96
N SER A 16 -9.70 -4.30 -10.92
CA SER A 16 -10.54 -5.42 -10.51
C SER A 16 -10.68 -5.44 -8.99
N GLY A 17 -11.84 -5.00 -8.48
CA GLY A 17 -12.19 -5.01 -7.05
C GLY A 17 -12.51 -3.63 -6.46
N THR A 18 -12.83 -3.58 -5.17
CA THR A 18 -13.08 -2.30 -4.49
C THR A 18 -11.75 -1.58 -4.22
N CYS A 19 -11.60 -0.35 -4.74
CA CYS A 19 -10.47 0.51 -4.38
C CYS A 19 -10.70 1.09 -2.98
N SER A 20 -9.73 0.91 -2.10
CA SER A 20 -9.81 1.32 -0.68
C SER A 20 -8.88 2.48 -0.32
N SER A 21 -7.76 2.59 -1.03
CA SER A 21 -6.80 3.69 -0.92
C SER A 21 -6.01 3.79 -2.22
N VAL A 22 -5.65 5.02 -2.60
CA VAL A 22 -4.72 5.31 -3.70
C VAL A 22 -3.74 6.39 -3.25
N THR A 23 -2.47 6.23 -3.59
CA THR A 23 -1.44 7.27 -3.46
C THR A 23 -0.49 7.18 -4.65
N SER A 24 0.18 8.29 -4.98
CA SER A 24 1.17 8.33 -6.04
C SER A 24 2.41 9.10 -5.62
N LYS A 25 3.56 8.68 -6.13
CA LYS A 25 4.84 9.35 -5.99
C LYS A 25 5.83 8.72 -6.95
N ASP A 26 6.68 9.52 -7.56
CA ASP A 26 7.87 9.05 -8.29
C ASP A 26 8.85 8.42 -7.28
N ILE A 27 8.76 7.10 -7.10
CA ILE A 27 9.56 6.35 -6.13
C ILE A 27 10.94 5.99 -6.67
N ASP A 28 11.11 5.88 -7.99
CA ASP A 28 12.37 5.54 -8.64
C ASP A 28 13.09 6.72 -9.30
N GLU A 29 12.52 7.93 -9.19
CA GLU A 29 13.07 9.21 -9.65
C GLU A 29 13.27 9.26 -11.17
N ASP A 30 12.40 8.58 -11.93
CA ASP A 30 12.45 8.53 -13.39
C ASP A 30 11.68 9.69 -14.08
N GLY A 31 10.99 10.51 -13.28
CA GLY A 31 10.18 11.64 -13.74
C GLY A 31 8.71 11.31 -13.95
N PHE A 32 8.26 10.09 -13.65
CA PHE A 32 6.86 9.67 -13.72
C PHE A 32 6.38 9.15 -12.36
N ASP A 33 5.30 9.74 -11.83
CA ASP A 33 4.72 9.24 -10.59
C ASP A 33 4.27 7.77 -10.72
N ASP A 34 4.75 6.93 -9.81
CA ASP A 34 4.27 5.57 -9.60
C ASP A 34 2.96 5.57 -8.82
N ILE A 35 2.13 4.54 -9.02
CA ILE A 35 0.78 4.46 -8.45
C ILE A 35 0.66 3.26 -7.53
N PHE A 36 0.18 3.52 -6.31
CA PHE A 36 -0.11 2.52 -5.29
C PHE A 36 -1.61 2.42 -5.12
N VAL A 37 -2.19 1.26 -5.39
CA VAL A 37 -3.63 1.03 -5.28
C VAL A 37 -3.93 -0.14 -4.36
N SER A 38 -4.78 0.10 -3.36
CA SER A 38 -5.15 -0.91 -2.39
C SER A 38 -6.54 -1.47 -2.62
N ASN A 39 -6.67 -2.78 -2.47
CA ASN A 39 -7.92 -3.52 -2.51
C ASN A 39 -8.09 -4.34 -1.23
N THR A 40 -8.75 -3.77 -0.23
CA THR A 40 -9.04 -4.47 1.04
C THR A 40 -10.02 -5.64 0.91
N SER A 41 -10.76 -5.71 -0.20
CA SER A 41 -11.63 -6.85 -0.53
C SER A 41 -10.90 -8.01 -1.22
N TYR A 42 -9.61 -7.83 -1.56
CA TYR A 42 -8.83 -8.89 -2.17
C TYR A 42 -8.82 -10.14 -1.28
N ALA A 43 -9.02 -11.28 -1.92
CA ALA A 43 -9.14 -12.59 -1.29
C ALA A 43 -8.33 -13.59 -2.12
N ALA A 44 -7.16 -13.98 -1.63
CA ALA A 44 -6.44 -15.14 -2.15
C ALA A 44 -6.79 -16.36 -1.28
N PRO A 45 -7.34 -17.45 -1.84
CA PRO A 45 -7.65 -18.67 -1.07
C PRO A 45 -6.44 -19.15 -0.26
N PRO A 46 -6.62 -19.61 0.99
CA PRO A 46 -7.88 -19.84 1.71
C PRO A 46 -8.47 -18.58 2.36
N ASN A 47 -7.87 -17.40 2.14
CA ASN A 47 -8.19 -16.19 2.85
C ASN A 47 -9.32 -15.39 2.18
N SER A 48 -10.12 -14.72 3.00
CA SER A 48 -11.16 -13.78 2.59
C SER A 48 -10.85 -12.39 3.14
N ASN A 49 -10.95 -11.37 2.27
CA ASN A 49 -10.72 -9.97 2.64
C ASN A 49 -9.37 -9.73 3.34
N SER A 50 -8.32 -10.42 2.89
CA SER A 50 -6.99 -10.25 3.45
C SER A 50 -6.37 -8.92 3.04
N GLY A 51 -6.79 -8.40 1.89
CA GLY A 51 -6.33 -7.13 1.36
C GLY A 51 -5.06 -7.25 0.53
N GLN A 52 -4.84 -6.29 -0.34
CA GLN A 52 -3.66 -6.23 -1.21
C GLN A 52 -3.31 -4.78 -1.54
N VAL A 53 -2.01 -4.49 -1.61
CA VAL A 53 -1.46 -3.26 -2.18
C VAL A 53 -0.79 -3.62 -3.50
N ASN A 54 -1.22 -2.96 -4.57
CA ASN A 54 -0.70 -3.12 -5.93
C ASN A 54 0.09 -1.87 -6.32
N ILE A 55 1.29 -2.06 -6.85
CA ILE A 55 2.21 -0.98 -7.23
C ILE A 55 2.40 -1.04 -8.75
N TYR A 56 2.17 0.09 -9.41
CA TYR A 56 2.30 0.25 -10.84
C TYR A 56 3.37 1.30 -11.11
N LYS A 57 4.40 0.93 -11.86
CA LYS A 57 5.45 1.87 -12.22
C LYS A 57 4.95 2.95 -13.16
N GLY A 58 5.40 4.17 -12.91
CA GLY A 58 5.17 5.34 -13.74
C GLY A 58 5.66 5.12 -15.18
N LYS A 59 5.03 5.80 -16.13
CA LYS A 59 5.47 5.81 -17.53
C LYS A 59 4.88 6.98 -18.30
N SER A 60 5.57 7.34 -19.37
CA SER A 60 5.18 8.41 -20.30
C SER A 60 3.85 8.20 -21.00
N THR A 61 3.40 6.95 -21.13
CA THR A 61 2.15 6.60 -21.81
C THR A 61 1.40 5.50 -21.07
N TRP A 62 0.15 5.79 -20.72
CA TRP A 62 -0.77 4.81 -20.13
C TRP A 62 -1.77 4.35 -21.20
N SER A 63 -1.89 3.04 -21.39
CA SER A 63 -2.88 2.45 -22.28
C SER A 63 -3.27 1.05 -21.82
N GLY A 64 -4.49 0.64 -22.16
CA GLY A 64 -5.03 -0.69 -21.88
C GLY A 64 -5.10 -1.06 -20.39
N THR A 65 -5.23 -2.36 -20.14
CA THR A 65 -5.13 -2.94 -18.79
C THR A 65 -3.68 -3.15 -18.43
N ASN A 66 -3.29 -2.73 -17.24
CA ASN A 66 -1.92 -2.87 -16.74
C ASN A 66 -1.88 -3.84 -15.57
N SER A 67 -0.87 -4.70 -15.54
CA SER A 67 -0.56 -5.53 -14.37
C SER A 67 0.33 -4.75 -13.42
N PRO A 68 0.18 -4.94 -12.10
CA PRO A 68 1.09 -4.34 -11.13
C PRO A 68 2.50 -4.91 -11.29
N ASN A 69 3.50 -4.07 -11.09
CA ASN A 69 4.92 -4.46 -11.04
C ASN A 69 5.23 -5.22 -9.75
N THR A 70 4.63 -4.76 -8.65
CA THR A 70 4.80 -5.36 -7.32
C THR A 70 3.43 -5.50 -6.66
N GLN A 71 3.22 -6.63 -5.97
CA GLN A 71 2.01 -6.90 -5.21
C GLN A 71 2.37 -7.35 -3.81
N ILE A 72 1.79 -6.70 -2.81
CA ILE A 72 1.92 -7.10 -1.41
C ILE A 72 0.54 -7.55 -0.94
N THR A 73 0.41 -8.85 -0.69
CA THR A 73 -0.86 -9.48 -0.36
C THR A 73 -0.91 -9.78 1.13
N GLY A 74 -1.92 -9.23 1.81
CA GLY A 74 -2.20 -9.58 3.20
C GLY A 74 -2.56 -11.06 3.33
N THR A 75 -2.21 -11.68 4.46
CA THR A 75 -2.48 -13.10 4.72
C THR A 75 -3.53 -13.34 5.82
N ASN A 76 -3.94 -12.32 6.55
CA ASN A 76 -4.90 -12.45 7.65
C ASN A 76 -6.32 -12.07 7.22
N ASN A 77 -7.28 -12.96 7.51
CA ASN A 77 -8.68 -12.76 7.16
C ASN A 77 -9.28 -11.53 7.84
N GLY A 78 -9.89 -10.67 7.04
CA GLY A 78 -10.66 -9.53 7.52
C GLY A 78 -9.84 -8.40 8.14
N TYR A 79 -8.50 -8.47 8.15
CA TYR A 79 -7.66 -7.40 8.69
C TYR A 79 -7.65 -6.15 7.80
N LYS A 80 -8.08 -6.31 6.54
CA LYS A 80 -8.20 -5.25 5.54
C LYS A 80 -6.85 -4.55 5.32
N PHE A 81 -5.83 -5.34 4.97
CA PHE A 81 -4.53 -4.81 4.55
C PHE A 81 -4.71 -3.83 3.39
N GLY A 82 -4.04 -2.68 3.48
CA GLY A 82 -4.21 -1.60 2.49
C GLY A 82 -5.40 -0.67 2.75
N SER A 83 -6.01 -0.66 3.96
CA SER A 83 -7.13 0.26 4.23
C SER A 83 -6.75 1.73 4.07
N LYS A 84 -5.50 2.06 4.38
CA LYS A 84 -4.80 3.32 4.10
C LYS A 84 -3.37 2.96 3.72
N VAL A 85 -2.81 3.76 2.81
CA VAL A 85 -1.43 3.66 2.35
C VAL A 85 -0.84 5.06 2.30
N SER A 86 0.41 5.21 2.76
CA SER A 86 1.21 6.42 2.60
C SER A 86 2.67 6.08 2.32
N LEU A 87 3.40 7.07 1.80
CA LEU A 87 4.79 6.94 1.37
C LEU A 87 5.63 8.05 2.01
N MET A 88 6.66 7.66 2.76
CA MET A 88 7.59 8.59 3.41
C MET A 88 8.90 7.87 3.67
N ASP A 89 10.02 8.58 3.56
CA ASP A 89 11.31 8.09 4.05
C ASP A 89 11.29 8.14 5.58
N ILE A 90 11.11 6.99 6.24
CA ILE A 90 11.02 6.88 7.70
C ILE A 90 12.40 6.62 8.30
N ASN A 91 13.27 5.95 7.56
CA ASN A 91 14.57 5.51 8.04
C ASN A 91 15.72 6.49 7.70
N ASN A 92 15.41 7.57 6.98
CA ASN A 92 16.30 8.64 6.53
C ASN A 92 17.42 8.14 5.59
N ASP A 93 17.11 7.23 4.68
CA ASP A 93 18.02 6.73 3.64
C ASP A 93 17.84 7.41 2.27
N ASN A 94 16.93 8.40 2.17
CA ASN A 94 16.46 9.07 0.96
C ASN A 94 15.69 8.17 -0.01
N ILE A 95 15.11 7.07 0.48
CA ILE A 95 14.23 6.19 -0.28
C ILE A 95 12.87 6.18 0.41
N LEU A 96 11.81 6.33 -0.38
CA LEU A 96 10.46 6.32 0.17
C LEU A 96 10.09 4.91 0.67
N ASP A 97 9.70 4.82 1.94
CA ASP A 97 9.17 3.62 2.56
C ASP A 97 7.65 3.57 2.44
N LEU A 98 7.09 2.35 2.56
CA LEU A 98 5.66 2.09 2.46
C LEU A 98 5.04 1.88 3.84
N ILE A 99 4.02 2.68 4.15
CA ILE A 99 3.23 2.59 5.36
C ILE A 99 1.85 2.05 5.00
N VAL A 100 1.41 0.95 5.62
CA VAL A 100 0.13 0.30 5.34
C VAL A 100 -0.64 0.03 6.62
N SER A 101 -1.93 0.36 6.65
CA SER A 101 -2.78 0.06 7.81
C SER A 101 -3.58 -1.23 7.67
N GLU A 102 -3.83 -1.88 8.81
CA GLU A 102 -4.78 -2.97 9.02
C GLU A 102 -5.68 -2.64 10.22
N PRO A 103 -6.74 -1.83 10.04
CA PRO A 103 -7.54 -1.30 11.14
C PRO A 103 -8.28 -2.41 11.93
N TYR A 104 -8.53 -3.56 11.31
CA TYR A 104 -9.26 -4.65 11.97
C TYR A 104 -8.34 -5.78 12.46
N ALA A 105 -7.02 -5.53 12.54
CA ALA A 105 -6.09 -6.48 13.12
C ALA A 105 -6.50 -6.87 14.55
N VAL A 106 -6.17 -8.09 14.92
CA VAL A 106 -6.48 -8.71 16.22
C VAL A 106 -5.18 -8.89 17.00
N SER A 107 -5.22 -8.70 18.32
CA SER A 107 -4.12 -9.05 19.22
C SER A 107 -4.64 -9.92 20.36
N GLY A 108 -4.20 -11.18 20.40
CA GLY A 108 -4.77 -12.18 21.32
C GLY A 108 -6.28 -12.34 21.11
N ALA A 109 -7.07 -12.12 22.16
CA ALA A 109 -8.54 -12.14 22.10
C ALA A 109 -9.17 -10.79 21.72
N ALA A 110 -8.38 -9.71 21.62
CA ALA A 110 -8.86 -8.37 21.34
C ALA A 110 -9.00 -8.15 19.83
N ALA A 111 -10.23 -8.17 19.33
CA ALA A 111 -10.53 -7.87 17.93
C ALA A 111 -10.52 -6.36 17.64
N GLY A 112 -10.12 -5.98 16.43
CA GLY A 112 -10.14 -4.58 16.00
C GLY A 112 -9.19 -3.67 16.80
N VAL A 113 -8.07 -4.22 17.28
CA VAL A 113 -7.01 -3.37 17.86
C VAL A 113 -6.40 -2.48 16.78
N GLY A 114 -6.35 -2.96 15.54
CA GLY A 114 -5.73 -2.27 14.44
C GLY A 114 -4.20 -2.25 14.53
N ARG A 115 -3.54 -2.11 13.39
CA ARG A 115 -2.08 -1.90 13.33
C ARG A 115 -1.67 -1.16 12.06
N VAL A 116 -0.48 -0.59 12.09
CA VAL A 116 0.22 0.00 10.96
C VAL A 116 1.52 -0.78 10.75
N LEU A 117 1.77 -1.19 9.52
CA LEU A 117 2.97 -1.90 9.08
C LEU A 117 3.80 -0.96 8.22
N ILE A 118 5.11 -0.95 8.47
CA ILE A 118 6.07 -0.17 7.70
C ILE A 118 7.00 -1.15 7.00
N PHE A 119 7.13 -0.99 5.70
CA PHE A 119 8.02 -1.74 4.84
C PHE A 119 9.04 -0.78 4.25
N HIS A 120 10.30 -0.97 4.62
CA HIS A 120 11.37 -0.21 4.01
C HIS A 120 11.54 -0.63 2.57
N ASN A 121 11.75 0.33 1.69
CA ASN A 121 12.13 0.03 0.32
C ASN A 121 13.63 -0.33 0.27
N SER A 122 14.13 -0.64 -0.91
CA SER A 122 15.55 -0.91 -1.13
C SER A 122 16.11 0.03 -2.19
N SER A 123 17.42 -0.04 -2.43
CA SER A 123 18.08 0.73 -3.50
C SER A 123 17.53 0.44 -4.89
N SER A 124 16.77 -0.65 -5.09
CA SER A 124 16.04 -0.93 -6.33
C SER A 124 14.83 0.00 -6.55
N LYS A 125 14.36 0.68 -5.50
CA LYS A 125 13.24 1.62 -5.52
C LYS A 125 11.96 1.07 -6.18
N ASP A 126 11.69 -0.22 -6.01
CA ASP A 126 10.57 -0.91 -6.68
C ASP A 126 9.75 -1.80 -5.75
N PHE A 127 10.06 -1.78 -4.45
CA PHE A 127 9.47 -2.65 -3.43
C PHE A 127 9.58 -4.15 -3.75
N SER A 128 10.47 -4.56 -4.65
CA SER A 128 10.69 -5.98 -4.97
C SER A 128 11.23 -6.74 -3.76
N GLY A 129 10.79 -7.98 -3.60
CA GLY A 129 11.19 -8.83 -2.46
C GLY A 129 10.49 -8.52 -1.13
N ILE A 130 9.72 -7.44 -1.05
CA ILE A 130 8.91 -7.14 0.14
C ILE A 130 7.69 -8.06 0.18
N SER A 131 7.41 -8.59 1.36
CA SER A 131 6.28 -9.47 1.60
C SER A 131 5.56 -9.08 2.89
N TYR A 132 4.26 -9.38 2.95
CA TYR A 132 3.41 -9.09 4.09
C TYR A 132 3.95 -9.62 5.43
N SER A 133 4.64 -10.76 5.41
CA SER A 133 5.16 -11.42 6.62
C SER A 133 6.42 -10.77 7.19
N SER A 134 6.98 -9.77 6.51
CA SER A 134 8.29 -9.20 6.86
C SER A 134 8.26 -7.67 6.93
N PRO A 135 7.36 -7.05 7.72
CA PRO A 135 7.42 -5.61 7.95
C PRO A 135 8.69 -5.25 8.75
N ASN A 136 9.31 -4.13 8.43
CA ASN A 136 10.45 -3.59 9.18
C ASN A 136 10.01 -3.08 10.56
N LEU A 137 8.80 -2.52 10.64
CA LEU A 137 8.20 -2.08 11.89
C LEU A 137 6.69 -2.36 11.88
N THR A 138 6.16 -2.77 13.02
CA THR A 138 4.72 -2.90 13.26
C THR A 138 4.35 -2.05 14.47
N ILE A 139 3.41 -1.12 14.28
CA ILE A 139 2.83 -0.29 15.34
C ILE A 139 1.41 -0.78 15.57
N GLN A 140 1.14 -1.36 16.74
CA GLN A 140 -0.17 -1.93 17.07
C GLN A 140 -0.98 -0.97 17.93
N GLY A 141 -2.30 -0.95 17.74
CA GLY A 141 -3.20 -0.33 18.70
C GLY A 141 -3.29 -1.12 20.00
N GLU A 142 -3.67 -0.44 21.08
CA GLU A 142 -3.66 -1.00 22.44
C GLU A 142 -5.01 -1.57 22.88
N SER A 143 -6.12 -1.10 22.29
CA SER A 143 -7.48 -1.43 22.75
C SER A 143 -8.34 -2.07 21.67
N ALA A 144 -9.10 -3.09 22.05
CA ALA A 144 -10.09 -3.72 21.17
C ALA A 144 -11.07 -2.67 20.62
N GLY A 145 -11.40 -2.77 19.33
CA GLY A 145 -12.28 -1.83 18.63
C GLY A 145 -11.73 -0.42 18.42
N SER A 146 -10.48 -0.13 18.80
CA SER A 146 -9.87 1.19 18.55
C SER A 146 -9.67 1.46 17.05
N ASN A 147 -9.60 0.40 16.23
CA ASN A 147 -9.37 0.47 14.80
C ASN A 147 -8.17 1.37 14.46
N PHE A 148 -7.07 1.20 15.22
CA PHE A 148 -5.84 1.96 15.02
C PHE A 148 -5.35 1.85 13.57
N GLY A 149 -4.90 2.98 13.00
CA GLY A 149 -4.55 3.06 11.58
C GLY A 149 -5.75 3.24 10.64
N SER A 150 -6.96 3.45 11.14
CA SER A 150 -8.13 3.83 10.32
C SER A 150 -7.90 5.14 9.52
N TYR A 151 -6.97 5.97 9.99
CA TYR A 151 -6.45 7.14 9.29
C TYR A 151 -4.91 7.14 9.33
N LEU A 152 -4.30 7.59 8.23
CA LEU A 152 -2.89 7.96 8.12
C LEU A 152 -2.86 9.39 7.57
N LEU A 153 -2.02 10.26 8.11
CA LEU A 153 -1.77 11.60 7.57
C LEU A 153 -0.74 11.51 6.44
N TYR A 154 -0.94 12.33 5.41
CA TYR A 154 -0.11 12.43 4.21
C TYR A 154 0.97 13.50 4.37
#